data_AF-A0A534SE51-F1
#
_entry.id   AF-A0A534SE51-F1
#
_cell.length_a   1.000
_cell.length_b   1.000
_cell.length_c   1.000
_cell.angle_alpha   90.00
_cell.angle_beta   90.00
_cell.angle_gamma   90.00
#
_symmetry.space_group_name_H-M   'P 1'
#
loop_
_entity.id
_entity.type
_entity.pdbx_description
1 polymer ?
#
loop_
_entity_poly.entity_id
_entity_poly.type
_entity_poly.pdbx_seq_one_letter_code
_entity_poly.pdbx_strand_id
1 'polypeptide(L)'
;MRRASRTLAISRIVYAGIFDRYPNLKLIGSHLGGMILLYLDRLNWREGNPTCKEEPETYFKKIFYDTAGPIRAAFIKLVYDTVGAEQILFGADYPHGRGGRDDQFYPMTLKEMEEVDIPKVDKEKIYYLNAKKLFNI
;
A
#
# COMPACT_ATOMS: atom_id res chain seq x y z
N MET A 1 19.74 11.06 12.01
CA MET A 1 18.28 10.94 11.75
C MET A 1 17.96 9.46 11.53
N ARG A 2 17.29 8.77 12.46
CA ARG A 2 16.86 7.38 12.24
C ARG A 2 15.69 7.40 11.27
N ARG A 3 15.94 7.13 9.99
CA ARG A 3 14.88 6.96 8.99
C ARG A 3 14.11 5.70 9.39
N ALA A 4 12.89 5.86 9.91
CA ALA A 4 12.01 4.72 10.14
C ALA A 4 11.50 4.23 8.79
N SER A 5 11.80 2.98 8.44
CA SER A 5 11.24 2.35 7.24
C SER A 5 9.71 2.27 7.36
N ARG A 6 8.99 2.50 6.26
CA ARG A 6 7.52 2.34 6.17
C ARG A 6 7.08 0.96 6.64
N THR A 7 7.82 -0.07 6.23
CA THR A 7 7.60 -1.46 6.66
C THR A 7 7.59 -1.58 8.18
N LEU A 8 8.56 -0.98 8.87
CA LEU A 8 8.66 -1.02 10.33
C LEU A 8 7.56 -0.19 11.01
N ALA A 9 7.19 0.95 10.43
CA ALA A 9 6.13 1.80 10.98
C ALA A 9 4.77 1.08 10.91
N ILE A 10 4.41 0.55 9.73
CA ILE A 10 3.14 -0.14 9.53
C ILE A 10 3.08 -1.42 10.38
N SER A 11 4.17 -2.20 10.44
CA SER A 11 4.19 -3.41 11.29
C SER A 11 3.92 -3.08 12.75
N ARG A 12 4.53 -2.02 13.29
CA ARG A 12 4.29 -1.57 14.67
C ARG A 12 2.87 -1.10 14.90
N ILE A 13 2.27 -0.40 13.95
CA ILE A 13 0.87 0.03 14.06
C ILE A 13 -0.04 -1.19 14.20
N VAL A 14 0.13 -2.19 13.33
CA VAL A 14 -0.66 -3.42 13.38
C VAL A 14 -0.36 -4.19 14.66
N TYR A 15 0.91 -4.52 14.92
CA TYR A 15 1.32 -5.36 16.05
C TYR A 15 0.99 -4.76 17.41
N ALA A 16 1.00 -3.43 17.55
CA ALA A 16 0.64 -2.77 18.79
C ALA A 16 -0.89 -2.72 19.03
N GLY A 17 -1.71 -3.32 18.15
CA GLY A 17 -3.17 -3.31 18.26
C GLY A 17 -3.79 -1.93 18.07
N ILE A 18 -3.19 -1.07 17.24
CA ILE A 18 -3.75 0.28 16.99
C ILE A 18 -5.13 0.18 16.34
N PHE A 19 -5.33 -0.75 15.40
CA PHE A 19 -6.63 -0.99 14.78
C PHE A 19 -7.66 -1.60 15.74
N ASP A 20 -7.23 -2.26 16.82
CA ASP A 20 -8.16 -2.71 17.87
C ASP A 20 -8.65 -1.53 18.72
N ARG A 21 -7.75 -0.57 19.00
CA ARG A 21 -8.09 0.66 19.73
C ARG A 21 -8.92 1.62 18.88
N TYR A 22 -8.66 1.67 17.58
CA TYR A 22 -9.31 2.58 16.64
C TYR A 22 -9.83 1.82 15.42
N PRO A 23 -10.98 1.12 15.54
CA PRO A 23 -11.50 0.25 14.48
C PRO A 23 -11.88 0.99 13.20
N ASN A 24 -12.14 2.30 13.29
CA ASN A 24 -12.49 3.16 12.15
C ASN A 24 -11.29 3.92 11.57
N LEU A 25 -10.06 3.66 12.05
CA LEU A 25 -8.86 4.30 11.53
C LEU A 25 -8.67 3.91 10.05
N LYS A 26 -8.52 4.92 9.19
CA LYS A 26 -8.10 4.75 7.81
C LYS A 26 -6.61 5.09 7.71
N LEU A 27 -5.82 4.17 7.19
CA LEU A 27 -4.37 4.33 7.01
C LEU A 27 -4.03 4.13 5.54
N ILE A 28 -3.18 5.01 5.00
CA ILE A 28 -2.59 4.87 3.66
C ILE A 28 -1.10 4.55 3.83
N GLY A 29 -0.68 3.39 3.34
CA GLY A 29 0.70 2.97 3.24
C GLY A 29 1.28 3.38 1.89
N SER A 30 2.13 4.39 1.86
CA SER A 30 2.73 4.85 0.61
C SER A 30 3.73 3.87 0.01
N HIS A 31 3.89 3.94 -1.32
CA HIS A 31 4.76 3.09 -2.12
C HIS A 31 4.49 1.60 -1.87
N LEU A 32 3.22 1.21 -2.04
CA LEU A 32 2.70 -0.14 -1.76
C LEU A 32 2.91 -0.62 -0.31
N GLY A 33 3.05 0.30 0.65
CA GLY A 33 3.33 -0.03 2.04
C GLY A 33 4.77 -0.50 2.29
N GLY A 34 5.69 -0.24 1.35
CA GLY A 34 7.06 -0.72 1.38
C GLY A 34 7.13 -2.21 1.04
N MET A 35 7.72 -3.01 1.94
CA MET A 35 7.89 -4.46 1.72
C MET A 35 7.04 -5.29 2.68
N ILE A 36 6.08 -4.68 3.39
CA ILE A 36 5.40 -5.33 4.52
C ILE A 36 4.63 -6.59 4.10
N LEU A 37 3.94 -6.55 2.94
CA LEU A 37 3.14 -7.66 2.45
C LEU A 37 3.99 -8.83 1.95
N LEU A 38 5.25 -8.62 1.59
CA LEU A 38 6.18 -9.72 1.27
C LEU A 38 6.46 -10.60 2.50
N TYR A 39 6.32 -10.05 3.70
CA TYR A 39 6.57 -10.76 4.95
C TYR A 39 5.28 -11.25 5.62
N LEU A 40 4.14 -11.23 4.93
CA LEU A 40 2.82 -11.47 5.53
C LEU A 40 2.74 -12.80 6.30
N ASP A 41 3.23 -13.89 5.72
CA ASP A 41 3.23 -15.20 6.39
C ASP A 41 4.05 -15.17 7.68
N ARG A 42 5.25 -14.57 7.64
CA ARG A 42 6.09 -14.41 8.83
C ARG A 42 5.42 -13.50 9.86
N LEU A 43 4.67 -12.50 9.41
CA LEU A 43 3.95 -11.62 10.31
C LEU A 43 2.78 -12.35 10.99
N ASN A 44 2.09 -13.23 10.26
CA ASN A 44 1.04 -14.10 10.79
C ASN A 44 1.58 -15.18 11.74
N TRP A 45 2.86 -15.52 11.67
CA TRP A 45 3.52 -16.34 12.70
C TRP A 45 3.69 -15.63 14.05
N ARG A 46 3.31 -14.35 14.13
CA ARG A 46 3.31 -13.55 15.37
C ARG A 46 4.67 -13.49 16.07
N GLU A 47 5.76 -13.57 15.30
CA GLU A 47 7.11 -13.36 15.83
C GLU A 47 7.22 -11.97 16.46
N GLY A 48 7.80 -11.87 17.65
CA GLY A 48 7.90 -10.60 18.39
C GLY A 48 6.69 -10.27 19.27
N ASN A 49 5.81 -11.24 19.52
CA ASN A 49 4.71 -11.17 20.50
C ASN A 49 3.77 -9.96 20.28
N PRO A 50 3.12 -9.85 19.11
CA PRO A 50 2.17 -8.79 18.84
C PRO A 50 0.97 -8.83 19.80
N THR A 51 0.45 -7.65 20.14
CA THR A 51 -0.68 -7.47 21.06
C THR A 51 -2.01 -7.29 20.33
N CYS A 52 -2.02 -7.28 18.99
CA CYS A 52 -3.26 -7.21 18.22
C CYS A 52 -4.12 -8.47 18.44
N LYS A 53 -5.44 -8.29 18.46
CA LYS A 53 -6.38 -9.37 18.82
C LYS A 53 -6.52 -10.43 17.72
N GLU A 54 -6.65 -9.98 16.48
CA GLU A 54 -6.81 -10.84 15.31
C GLU A 54 -5.45 -11.20 14.68
N GLU A 55 -5.50 -12.09 13.69
CA GLU A 55 -4.37 -12.32 12.78
C GLU A 55 -3.90 -11.01 12.12
N PRO A 56 -2.59 -10.72 12.08
CA PRO A 56 -2.04 -9.49 11.50
C PRO A 56 -2.56 -9.18 10.10
N GLU A 57 -2.69 -10.19 9.23
CA GLU A 57 -3.26 -10.05 7.88
C GLU A 57 -4.63 -9.40 7.86
N THR A 58 -5.49 -9.68 8.85
CA THR A 58 -6.82 -9.06 8.98
C THR A 58 -6.74 -7.55 9.04
N TYR A 59 -5.67 -7.00 9.64
CA TYR A 59 -5.44 -5.56 9.69
C TYR A 59 -4.73 -5.04 8.45
N PHE A 60 -3.77 -5.79 7.89
CA PHE A 60 -3.11 -5.38 6.64
C PHE A 60 -4.10 -5.27 5.47
N LYS A 61 -5.16 -6.09 5.45
CA LYS A 61 -6.27 -5.98 4.48
C LYS A 61 -7.21 -4.78 4.70
N LYS A 62 -7.05 -4.02 5.80
CA LYS A 62 -7.80 -2.78 6.07
C LYS A 62 -7.05 -1.51 5.65
N ILE A 63 -5.77 -1.63 5.33
CA ILE A 63 -4.91 -0.51 4.93
C ILE A 63 -5.10 -0.26 3.44
N PHE A 64 -5.09 1.02 3.05
CA PHE A 64 -4.98 1.42 1.66
C PHE A 64 -3.51 1.54 1.24
N TYR A 65 -3.17 1.17 0.02
CA TYR A 65 -1.80 1.16 -0.49
C TYR A 65 -1.71 2.01 -1.76
N ASP A 66 -0.85 3.03 -1.80
CA ASP A 66 -0.70 3.83 -3.01
C ASP A 66 0.37 3.27 -3.96
N THR A 67 0.29 3.64 -5.24
CA THR A 67 1.30 3.27 -6.26
C THR A 67 2.42 4.29 -6.41
N ALA A 68 2.62 5.21 -5.46
CA ALA A 68 3.59 6.28 -5.59
C ALA A 68 5.02 5.73 -5.78
N GLY A 69 5.71 6.24 -6.79
CA GLY A 69 7.14 6.02 -7.02
C GLY A 69 7.42 5.09 -8.18
N PRO A 70 8.71 4.80 -8.47
CA PRO A 70 9.07 3.83 -9.49
C PRO A 70 8.74 2.42 -8.98
N ILE A 71 7.60 1.89 -9.42
CA ILE A 71 7.05 0.62 -8.94
C ILE A 71 6.76 -0.27 -10.14
N ARG A 72 7.23 -1.51 -10.08
CA ARG A 72 7.00 -2.50 -11.13
C ARG A 72 5.60 -3.09 -11.05
N ALA A 73 5.01 -3.43 -12.20
CA ALA A 73 3.73 -4.11 -12.35
C ALA A 73 3.62 -5.37 -11.48
N ALA A 74 4.71 -6.14 -11.36
CA ALA A 74 4.76 -7.34 -10.52
C ALA A 74 4.53 -7.05 -9.02
N PHE A 75 4.99 -5.91 -8.51
CA PHE A 75 4.74 -5.52 -7.12
C PHE A 75 3.31 -5.03 -6.91
N ILE A 76 2.75 -4.32 -7.89
CA ILE A 76 1.34 -3.93 -7.89
C ILE A 76 0.46 -5.18 -7.88
N LYS A 77 0.79 -6.17 -8.70
CA LYS A 77 0.10 -7.47 -8.77
C LYS A 77 0.15 -8.21 -7.44
N LEU A 78 1.31 -8.26 -6.79
CA LEU A 78 1.45 -8.88 -5.46
C LEU A 78 0.50 -8.23 -4.44
N VAL A 79 0.47 -6.89 -4.36
CA VAL A 79 -0.43 -6.20 -3.44
C VAL A 79 -1.90 -6.44 -3.82
N TYR A 80 -2.22 -6.39 -5.11
CA TYR A 80 -3.56 -6.68 -5.61
C TYR A 80 -4.03 -8.09 -5.21
N ASP A 81 -3.20 -9.11 -5.42
CA ASP A 81 -3.53 -10.50 -5.08
C ASP A 81 -3.65 -10.70 -3.55
N THR A 82 -3.00 -9.84 -2.76
CA THR A 82 -3.00 -9.92 -1.29
C THR A 82 -4.21 -9.22 -0.65
N VAL A 83 -4.52 -7.99 -1.08
CA VAL A 83 -5.53 -7.13 -0.40
C VAL A 83 -6.72 -6.75 -1.28
N GLY A 84 -6.67 -7.05 -2.58
CA GLY A 84 -7.71 -6.72 -3.55
C GLY A 84 -7.64 -5.28 -4.07
N ALA A 85 -8.30 -5.02 -5.21
CA ALA A 85 -8.30 -3.71 -5.85
C ALA A 85 -8.84 -2.58 -4.99
N GLU A 86 -9.85 -2.83 -4.14
CA GLU A 86 -10.52 -1.81 -3.33
C GLU A 86 -9.56 -1.11 -2.34
N GLN A 87 -8.44 -1.76 -2.01
CA GLN A 87 -7.44 -1.27 -1.07
C GLN A 87 -6.22 -0.65 -1.74
N ILE A 88 -6.24 -0.46 -3.06
CA ILE A 88 -5.12 0.16 -3.78
C ILE A 88 -5.56 1.52 -4.34
N LEU A 89 -4.70 2.52 -4.19
CA LEU A 89 -4.90 3.88 -4.66
C LEU A 89 -3.81 4.21 -5.69
N PHE A 90 -4.14 4.99 -6.71
CA PHE A 90 -3.12 5.55 -7.57
C PHE A 90 -2.36 6.68 -6.85
N GLY A 91 -1.04 6.63 -6.93
CA GLY A 91 -0.14 7.67 -6.45
C GLY A 91 0.94 7.95 -7.50
N ALA A 92 1.19 9.22 -7.78
CA ALA A 92 2.12 9.65 -8.84
C ALA A 92 3.55 9.89 -8.35
N ASP A 93 3.71 10.23 -7.06
CA ASP A 93 4.98 10.67 -6.48
C ASP A 93 5.60 11.89 -7.20
N TYR A 94 4.77 12.75 -7.79
CA TYR A 94 5.20 14.06 -8.29
C TYR A 94 5.57 14.95 -7.09
N PRO A 95 6.67 15.74 -7.12
CA PRO A 95 7.54 16.09 -8.24
C PRO A 95 8.86 15.30 -8.29
N HIS A 96 8.84 13.97 -8.09
CA HIS A 96 10.08 13.21 -8.01
C HIS A 96 10.65 12.78 -9.38
N GLY A 97 11.97 12.97 -9.50
CA GLY A 97 12.79 12.53 -10.62
C GLY A 97 14.28 12.68 -10.32
N ARG A 98 15.12 12.39 -11.31
CA ARG A 98 16.58 12.46 -11.27
C ARG A 98 17.09 13.44 -12.32
N GLY A 99 18.27 14.01 -12.07
CA GLY A 99 18.93 14.90 -13.02
C GLY A 99 18.22 16.25 -13.22
N GLY A 100 17.58 16.79 -12.17
CA GLY A 100 16.88 18.08 -12.23
C GLY A 100 15.47 18.02 -12.84
N ARG A 101 14.97 16.82 -13.15
CA ARG A 101 13.60 16.58 -13.60
C ARG A 101 12.68 16.24 -12.42
N ASP A 102 11.42 16.65 -12.53
CA ASP A 102 10.35 16.46 -11.55
C ASP A 102 9.21 15.53 -12.02
N ASP A 103 9.31 15.05 -13.25
CA ASP A 103 8.23 14.42 -14.00
C ASP A 103 8.52 12.95 -14.35
N GLN A 104 9.50 12.31 -13.72
CA GLN A 104 9.97 10.99 -14.14
C GLN A 104 9.20 9.84 -13.50
N PHE A 105 8.74 10.01 -12.25
CA PHE A 105 8.15 8.89 -11.51
C PHE A 105 6.72 8.58 -12.00
N TYR A 106 5.88 9.59 -12.19
CA TYR A 106 4.50 9.37 -12.59
C TYR A 106 4.34 8.66 -13.96
N PRO A 107 5.12 8.94 -15.03
CA PRO A 107 5.01 8.21 -16.29
C PRO A 107 5.45 6.76 -16.15
N MET A 108 6.43 6.47 -15.29
CA MET A 108 6.83 5.11 -14.98
C MET A 108 5.69 4.36 -14.28
N THR A 109 5.05 4.97 -13.29
CA THR A 109 3.90 4.36 -12.60
C THR A 109 2.74 4.12 -13.57
N LEU A 110 2.42 5.06 -14.46
CA LEU A 110 1.38 4.89 -15.47
C LEU A 110 1.67 3.71 -16.40
N LYS A 111 2.89 3.61 -16.92
CA LYS A 111 3.33 2.49 -17.75
C LYS A 111 3.15 1.15 -17.02
N GLU A 112 3.57 1.07 -15.76
CA GLU A 112 3.52 -0.18 -14.99
C GLU A 112 2.07 -0.55 -14.61
N MET A 113 1.17 0.44 -14.45
CA MET A 113 -0.27 0.23 -14.32
C MET A 113 -0.93 -0.24 -15.63
N GLU A 114 -0.39 0.12 -16.79
CA GLU A 114 -0.82 -0.44 -18.08
C GLU A 114 -0.39 -1.90 -18.21
N GLU A 115 0.85 -2.22 -17.81
CA GLU A 115 1.42 -3.57 -17.92
C GLU A 115 0.87 -4.58 -16.90
N VAL A 116 0.40 -4.14 -15.73
CA VAL A 116 -0.11 -5.07 -14.71
C VAL A 116 -1.35 -5.82 -15.20
N ASP A 117 -1.32 -7.15 -15.09
CA ASP A 117 -2.40 -8.05 -15.52
C ASP A 117 -3.50 -8.14 -14.46
N ILE A 118 -4.42 -7.19 -14.53
CA ILE A 118 -5.65 -7.13 -13.73
C ILE A 118 -6.81 -6.59 -14.60
N PRO A 119 -8.08 -6.93 -14.27
CA PRO A 119 -9.23 -6.46 -15.00
C PRO A 119 -9.27 -4.93 -15.14
N LYS A 120 -9.73 -4.43 -16.29
CA LYS A 120 -9.85 -2.98 -16.54
C LYS A 120 -10.72 -2.26 -15.51
N VAL A 121 -11.78 -2.92 -15.04
CA VAL A 121 -12.66 -2.41 -13.96
C VAL A 121 -11.91 -2.21 -12.65
N ASP A 122 -10.92 -3.04 -12.35
CA ASP A 122 -10.09 -2.90 -11.16
C ASP A 122 -9.03 -1.82 -11.34
N LYS A 123 -8.47 -1.66 -12.56
CA LYS A 123 -7.61 -0.50 -12.87
C LYS A 123 -8.35 0.82 -12.64
N GLU A 124 -9.61 0.92 -13.04
CA GLU A 124 -10.45 2.11 -12.84
C GLU A 124 -10.65 2.44 -11.35
N LYS A 125 -10.85 1.40 -10.52
CA LYS A 125 -10.90 1.55 -9.07
C LYS A 125 -9.63 2.16 -8.51
N ILE A 126 -8.49 1.60 -8.90
CA ILE A 126 -7.17 2.05 -8.45
C ILE A 126 -6.90 3.47 -8.92
N TYR A 127 -7.19 3.79 -10.18
CA TYR A 127 -6.94 5.12 -10.74
C TYR A 127 -7.70 6.22 -10.02
N TYR A 128 -8.98 6.01 -9.68
CA TYR A 128 -9.73 7.08 -9.01
C TYR A 128 -10.94 6.65 -8.17
N LEU A 129 -11.67 5.55 -8.47
CA LEU A 129 -12.94 5.29 -7.74
C LEU A 129 -12.71 5.05 -6.24
N ASN A 130 -11.61 4.38 -5.88
CA ASN A 130 -11.26 4.14 -4.49
C ASN A 130 -10.95 5.46 -3.76
N ALA A 131 -10.15 6.34 -4.38
CA ALA A 131 -9.84 7.66 -3.84
C ALA A 131 -11.10 8.51 -3.71
N LYS A 132 -11.97 8.48 -4.73
CA LYS A 132 -13.26 9.15 -4.76
C LYS A 132 -14.12 8.77 -3.55
N LYS A 133 -14.26 7.47 -3.30
CA LYS A 133 -14.99 6.92 -2.16
C LYS A 133 -14.31 7.22 -0.82
N LEU A 134 -12.99 7.13 -0.75
CA LEU A 134 -12.20 7.30 0.47
C LEU A 134 -12.24 8.74 0.98
N PHE A 135 -12.04 9.70 0.08
CA PHE A 135 -11.95 11.12 0.35
C PHE A 135 -13.27 11.88 0.18
N ASN A 136 -14.32 11.20 -0.30
CA ASN A 136 -15.65 11.78 -0.53
C ASN A 136 -15.61 12.99 -1.49
N ILE A 137 -15.01 12.76 -2.67
CA ILE A 137 -14.89 13.75 -3.77
C ILE A 137 -15.60 13.28 -5.04
#